data_AF-A0A0U0S8B0-F1
#
_entry.id   AF-A0A0U0S8B0-F1
#
_cell.length_a   1.000
_cell.length_b   1.000
_cell.length_c   1.000
_cell.angle_alpha   90.00
_cell.angle_beta   90.00
_cell.angle_gamma   90.00
#
_symmetry.space_group_name_H-M   'P 1'
#
loop_
_entity.id
_entity.type
_entity.pdbx_description
1 polymer ?
#
loop_
_entity_poly.entity_id
_entity_poly.type
_entity_poly.pdbx_seq_one_letter_code
_entity_poly.pdbx_strand_id
1 'polypeptide(L)' 'MYPEDQPERVNKWNAMLHNAISQHSNVGMIDLNKKLCPDGVYTAKVDGIKVRSDGVHLTQEGVKWLIPWLEDSVRVAS' A
#
# COMPACT_ATOMS: atom_id res chain seq x y z
N MET A 1 6.26 -12.44 15.81
CA MET A 1 5.08 -12.07 15.00
C MET A 1 3.99 -11.71 15.97
N TYR A 2 3.58 -10.45 15.99
CA TYR A 2 2.45 -10.03 16.80
C TYR A 2 1.14 -10.35 16.06
N PRO A 3 -0.01 -10.46 16.75
CA PRO A 3 -1.30 -10.76 16.11
C PRO A 3 -1.66 -9.79 14.97
N GLU A 4 -1.17 -8.55 15.03
CA GLU A 4 -1.36 -7.52 14.02
C GLU A 4 -0.61 -7.77 12.70
N ASP A 5 0.47 -8.55 12.72
CA ASP A 5 1.35 -8.82 11.57
C ASP A 5 0.80 -9.92 10.65
N GLN A 6 -0.36 -10.50 10.98
CA GLN A 6 -0.95 -11.59 10.22
C GLN A 6 -1.43 -11.09 8.84
N PRO A 7 -0.96 -11.66 7.72
CA PRO A 7 -1.34 -11.22 6.37
C PRO A 7 -2.87 -11.20 6.14
N GLU A 8 -3.60 -12.16 6.71
CA GLU A 8 -5.07 -12.21 6.61
C GLU A 8 -5.73 -10.98 7.24
N ARG A 9 -5.17 -10.44 8.34
CA ARG A 9 -5.69 -9.25 9.01
C ARG A 9 -5.48 -8.00 8.16
N VAL A 10 -4.34 -7.90 7.48
CA VAL A 10 -4.06 -6.82 6.51
C VAL A 10 -5.07 -6.89 5.34
N ASN A 11 -5.34 -8.10 4.82
CA ASN A 11 -6.32 -8.28 3.76
C ASN A 11 -7.74 -7.89 4.21
N LYS A 12 -8.15 -8.30 5.41
CA LYS A 12 -9.45 -7.91 6.00
C LYS A 12 -9.55 -6.39 6.16
N TRP A 13 -8.49 -5.74 6.65
CA TRP A 13 -8.45 -4.28 6.78
C TRP A 13 -8.61 -3.58 5.43
N ASN A 14 -7.86 -3.97 4.40
CA ASN A 14 -7.98 -3.38 3.07
C ASN A 14 -9.39 -3.60 2.49
N ALA A 15 -9.97 -4.79 2.65
CA ALA A 15 -11.33 -5.06 2.21
C ALA A 15 -12.37 -4.17 2.91
N MET A 16 -12.22 -3.94 4.23
CA MET A 16 -13.08 -3.01 4.96
C MET A 16 -12.96 -1.58 4.43
N LEU A 17 -11.74 -1.12 4.11
CA LEU A 17 -11.51 0.21 3.56
C LEU A 17 -12.12 0.37 2.15
N HIS A 18 -11.93 -0.61 1.27
CA HIS A 18 -12.59 -0.62 -0.05
C HIS A 18 -14.12 -0.57 0.08
N ASN A 19 -14.69 -1.38 0.98
CA ASN A 19 -16.14 -1.41 1.21
C ASN A 19 -16.65 -0.07 1.72
N ALA A 20 -15.97 0.56 2.68
CA ALA A 20 -16.35 1.87 3.20
C ALA A 20 -16.36 2.92 2.08
N ILE A 21 -15.29 2.99 1.29
CA ILE A 21 -15.16 3.98 0.21
C ILE A 21 -16.21 3.76 -0.90
N SER A 22 -16.59 2.51 -1.19
CA SER A 22 -17.64 2.20 -2.16
C SER A 22 -19.00 2.84 -1.84
N GLN A 23 -19.24 3.20 -0.58
CA GLN A 23 -20.48 3.85 -0.12
C GLN A 23 -20.43 5.39 -0.26
N HIS A 24 -19.30 5.96 -0.67
CA HIS A 24 -19.07 7.40 -0.74
C HIS A 24 -18.55 7.81 -2.12
N SER A 25 -19.44 8.26 -3.00
CA SER A 25 -19.09 8.64 -4.39
C SER A 25 -18.15 9.83 -4.51
N ASN A 26 -17.93 10.59 -3.42
CA ASN A 26 -17.05 11.76 -3.35
C ASN A 26 -15.69 11.46 -2.69
N VAL A 27 -15.37 10.18 -2.45
CA VAL A 27 -14.11 9.75 -1.84
C VAL A 27 -13.36 8.84 -2.80
N GLY A 28 -12.09 9.13 -3.05
CA GLY A 28 -11.18 8.28 -3.82
C GLY A 28 -10.20 7.53 -2.93
N MET A 29 -9.57 6.48 -3.46
CA MET A 29 -8.49 5.76 -2.79
C MET A 29 -7.25 5.66 -3.66
N ILE A 30 -6.11 6.03 -3.09
CA ILE A 30 -4.79 5.68 -3.61
C ILE A 30 -4.34 4.40 -2.91
N ASP A 31 -4.34 3.29 -3.65
CA ASP A 31 -4.12 1.95 -3.10
C ASP A 31 -2.63 1.63 -2.95
N LEU A 32 -2.08 2.00 -1.79
CA LEU A 32 -0.70 1.68 -1.42
C LEU A 32 -0.44 0.18 -1.30
N ASN A 33 -1.45 -0.62 -0.93
CA ASN A 33 -1.28 -2.06 -0.82
C ASN A 33 -0.99 -2.66 -2.21
N LYS A 34 -1.76 -2.28 -3.22
CA LYS A 34 -1.54 -2.70 -4.61
C LYS A 34 -0.18 -2.25 -5.16
N LYS A 35 0.30 -1.05 -4.81
CA LYS A 35 1.62 -0.57 -5.26
C LYS A 35 2.78 -1.30 -4.57
N LEU A 36 2.67 -1.56 -3.27
CA LEU A 36 3.75 -2.15 -2.46
C LEU A 36 3.73 -3.69 -2.39
N CYS A 37 2.65 -4.30 -2.86
CA CYS A 37 2.42 -5.75 -2.92
C CYS A 37 1.77 -6.11 -4.28
N PRO A 38 2.50 -6.00 -5.41
CA PRO A 38 1.91 -6.15 -6.75
C PRO A 38 1.31 -7.54 -7.00
N ASP A 39 1.83 -8.58 -6.36
CA ASP A 39 1.33 -9.95 -6.45
C ASP A 39 0.24 -10.28 -5.41
N GLY A 40 -0.27 -9.27 -4.70
CA GLY A 40 -1.27 -9.42 -3.64
C GLY A 40 -0.75 -10.06 -2.34
N VAL A 41 0.55 -10.31 -2.25
CA VAL A 41 1.23 -10.85 -1.06
C VAL A 41 2.37 -9.94 -0.61
N TYR A 42 2.74 -10.04 0.66
CA TYR A 42 3.88 -9.30 1.18
C TYR A 42 5.16 -9.64 0.40
N THR A 43 5.89 -8.59 0.00
CA THR A 43 7.24 -8.71 -0.54
C THR A 43 8.18 -7.70 0.11
N ALA A 44 9.43 -8.12 0.34
CA ALA A 44 10.48 -7.22 0.81
C ALA A 44 11.04 -6.33 -0.32
N LYS A 45 10.81 -6.71 -1.59
CA LYS A 45 11.32 -6.00 -2.77
C LYS A 45 10.25 -5.80 -3.83
N VAL A 46 10.26 -4.63 -4.46
CA VAL A 46 9.45 -4.31 -5.66
C VAL A 46 10.38 -3.67 -6.67
N ASP A 47 10.32 -4.10 -7.93
CA ASP A 47 11.21 -3.61 -9.00
C ASP A 47 12.72 -3.70 -8.64
N GLY A 48 13.10 -4.70 -7.85
CA GLY A 48 14.47 -4.88 -7.34
C GLY A 48 14.84 -4.01 -6.13
N ILE A 49 14.03 -3.01 -5.77
CA ILE A 49 14.25 -2.09 -4.65
C ILE A 49 13.83 -2.74 -3.33
N LYS A 50 14.68 -2.68 -2.28
CA LYS A 50 14.28 -3.08 -0.93
C LYS A 50 13.34 -2.04 -0.34
N VAL A 51 12.04 -2.27 -0.46
CA VAL A 51 11.03 -1.26 -0.10
C VAL A 51 10.80 -1.14 1.40
N ARG A 52 11.05 -2.19 2.21
CA ARG A 52 10.78 -2.20 3.66
C ARG A 52 12.03 -2.50 4.50
N SER A 53 12.18 -1.84 5.64
CA SER A 53 13.33 -2.01 6.56
C SER A 53 13.16 -3.20 7.49
N ASP A 54 11.96 -3.35 8.07
CA ASP A 54 11.63 -4.29 9.16
C ASP A 54 10.38 -5.13 8.88
N GLY A 55 9.88 -5.09 7.64
CA GLY A 55 8.63 -5.75 7.24
C GLY A 55 7.41 -4.84 7.26
N VAL A 56 7.53 -3.64 7.82
CA VAL A 56 6.42 -2.66 7.86
C VAL A 56 6.87 -1.31 7.30
N HIS A 57 7.90 -0.71 7.90
CA HIS A 57 8.35 0.64 7.56
C HIS A 57 9.10 0.67 6.24
N LEU A 58 8.87 1.71 5.44
CA LEU A 58 9.59 1.88 4.18
C LEU A 58 11.04 2.28 4.40
N THR A 59 11.94 1.79 3.55
CA THR A 59 13.32 2.29 3.51
C THR A 59 13.36 3.67 2.85
N GLN A 60 14.45 4.42 3.06
CA GLN A 60 14.65 5.70 2.35
C GLN A 60 14.65 5.53 0.82
N GLU A 61 15.22 4.43 0.32
CA GLU A 61 15.21 4.09 -1.10
C GLU A 61 13.79 3.77 -1.59
N GLY A 62 13.03 2.98 -0.82
CA GLY A 62 11.64 2.66 -1.10
C GLY A 62 10.74 3.90 -1.14
N VAL A 63 10.95 4.86 -0.24
CA VAL A 63 10.24 6.16 -0.26
C VAL A 63 10.57 6.94 -1.53
N LYS A 64 11.85 7.06 -1.91
CA LYS A 64 12.25 7.76 -3.15
C LYS A 64 11.64 7.11 -4.40
N TRP A 65 11.53 5.79 -4.42
CA TRP A 65 10.87 5.05 -5.51
C TRP A 65 9.34 5.26 -5.52
N LEU A 66 8.71 5.37 -4.35
CA LEU A 66 7.26 5.50 -4.23
C LEU A 66 6.74 6.91 -4.56
N ILE A 67 7.49 7.96 -4.20
CA ILE A 67 7.04 9.36 -4.28
C ILE A 67 6.52 9.75 -5.67
N PRO A 68 7.23 9.50 -6.80
CA PRO A 68 6.73 9.91 -8.11
C PRO A 68 5.37 9.30 -8.45
N TRP A 69 5.19 8.02 -8.13
CA TRP A 69 3.90 7.34 -8.31
C TRP A 69 2.80 7.93 -7.42
N LEU A 70 3.12 8.30 -6.19
CA LEU A 70 2.17 8.89 -5.26
C LEU A 70 1.77 10.32 -5.70
N GLU A 71 2.73 11.14 -6.12
CA GLU A 71 2.48 12.48 -6.65
C GLU A 71 1.57 12.45 -7.88
N ASP A 72 1.85 11.54 -8.83
CA ASP A 72 1.00 11.35 -10.00
C ASP A 72 -0.40 10.86 -9.62
N SER A 73 -0.50 9.93 -8.67
CA SER A 73 -1.79 9.40 -8.18
C SER A 73 -2.65 10.49 -7.55
N VAL A 74 -2.05 11.38 -6.76
CA VAL A 74 -2.77 12.52 -6.15
C VAL A 74 -3.20 13.52 -7.23
N ARG A 75 -2.35 13.82 -8.21
CA ARG A 75 -2.67 14.75 -9.30
C ARG A 75 -3.82 14.26 -10.19
N VAL A 76 -3.89 12.96 -10.44
CA VAL A 76 -4.99 12.36 -11.23
C VAL A 76 -6.30 12.29 -10.42
N ALA A 77 -6.21 12.19 -9.10
CA ALA A 77 -7.37 12.12 -8.22
C ALA A 77 -7.98 13.49 -7.85
N SER A 78 -7.25 14.59 -8.07
CA SER A 78 -7.70 15.97 -7.85
C SER A 78 -8.40 16.57 -9.06
#